data_AF-A0A0C9Q524-F1
#
_entry.id   AF-A0A0C9Q524-F1
#
_cell.length_a   1.000
_cell.length_b   1.000
_cell.length_c   1.000
_cell.angle_alpha   90.00
_cell.angle_beta   90.00
_cell.angle_gamma   90.00
#
_symmetry.space_group_name_H-M   'P 1'
#
loop_
_entity.id
_entity.type
_entity.pdbx_description
1 polymer ?
#
loop_
_entity_poly.entity_id
_entity_poly.type
_entity_poly.pdbx_seq_one_letter_code
_entity_poly.pdbx_strand_id
1 'polypeptide(L)'
;MTNAECVQGACTCQRDFIPDINNSSNCITRPTKPGDSCQRSDECADTMFRALCVNGICKCLGDFHFVNDTGRCVESRGIYQPCRHNHDCFDPQKPESLYCNNNECAYTAKYAGNVTIPGANSSPSTAGLIGLLIFTSKSLYIL
;
A
#
# COMPACT_ATOMS: atom_id res chain seq x y z
N MET A 1 -26.52 24.42 -19.59
CA MET A 1 -25.47 23.67 -18.89
C MET A 1 -25.77 22.19 -19.03
N THR A 2 -24.81 21.39 -19.49
CA THR A 2 -24.94 19.92 -19.54
C THR A 2 -24.50 19.36 -18.19
N ASN A 3 -25.06 18.23 -17.72
CA ASN A 3 -24.71 17.59 -16.43
C ASN A 3 -24.91 18.48 -15.20
N ALA A 4 -25.93 19.34 -15.23
CA ALA A 4 -26.30 20.23 -14.14
C ALA A 4 -27.77 20.01 -13.73
N GLU A 5 -28.04 20.16 -12.44
CA GLU A 5 -29.38 20.12 -11.85
C GLU A 5 -29.74 21.52 -11.34
N CYS A 6 -30.92 22.01 -11.73
CA CYS A 6 -31.39 23.34 -11.38
C CYS A 6 -32.58 23.24 -10.42
N VAL A 7 -32.46 23.88 -9.27
CA VAL A 7 -33.52 23.95 -8.25
C VAL A 7 -33.76 25.42 -7.90
N GLN A 8 -35.01 25.88 -8.04
CA GLN A 8 -35.42 27.25 -7.72
C GLN A 8 -34.60 28.37 -8.40
N GLY A 9 -34.13 28.13 -9.62
CA GLY A 9 -33.35 29.10 -10.40
C GLY A 9 -31.84 29.11 -10.12
N ALA A 10 -31.35 28.30 -9.18
CA ALA A 10 -29.94 28.03 -8.99
C ALA A 10 -29.58 26.68 -9.62
N CYS A 11 -28.54 26.66 -10.47
CA CYS A 11 -28.04 25.44 -11.10
C CYS A 11 -26.71 25.03 -10.48
N THR A 12 -26.57 23.75 -10.14
CA THR A 12 -25.33 23.14 -9.69
C THR A 12 -24.97 21.96 -10.57
N CYS A 13 -23.67 21.66 -10.71
CA CYS A 13 -23.25 20.44 -11.37
C CYS A 13 -23.75 19.21 -10.60
N GLN A 14 -24.08 18.15 -11.32
CA GLN A 14 -24.43 16.86 -10.74
C GLN A 14 -23.27 16.28 -9.91
N ARG A 15 -23.56 15.30 -9.05
CA ARG A 15 -22.62 14.75 -8.06
C ARG A 15 -21.25 14.36 -8.65
N ASP A 16 -21.24 13.75 -9.84
CA ASP A 16 -20.03 13.26 -10.51
C ASP A 16 -19.33 14.33 -11.37
N PHE A 17 -19.78 15.58 -11.27
CA PHE A 17 -19.25 16.70 -12.05
C PHE A 17 -18.87 17.87 -11.13
N ILE A 18 -17.98 18.72 -11.64
CA ILE A 18 -17.55 19.97 -11.01
C ILE A 18 -17.65 21.13 -12.01
N PRO A 19 -17.84 22.37 -11.54
CA PRO A 19 -17.84 23.53 -12.42
C PRO A 19 -16.49 23.71 -13.10
N ASP A 20 -16.49 23.92 -14.41
CA ASP A 20 -15.28 24.25 -15.15
C ASP A 20 -14.87 25.71 -14.86
N ILE A 21 -13.67 25.91 -14.30
CA ILE A 21 -13.17 27.24 -13.94
C ILE A 21 -12.92 28.13 -15.18
N ASN A 22 -12.62 27.52 -16.32
CA ASN A 22 -12.40 28.23 -17.57
C ASN A 22 -13.71 28.52 -18.32
N ASN A 23 -14.77 27.76 -18.02
CA ASN A 23 -16.09 27.94 -18.59
C ASN A 23 -17.19 27.57 -17.59
N SER A 24 -17.60 28.52 -16.74
CA SER A 24 -18.53 28.27 -15.63
C SER A 24 -19.93 27.80 -16.05
N SER A 25 -20.26 27.82 -17.34
CA SER A 25 -21.50 27.24 -17.89
C SER A 25 -21.38 25.75 -18.24
N ASN A 26 -20.21 25.16 -17.99
CA ASN A 26 -19.89 23.77 -18.26
C ASN A 26 -19.57 23.01 -16.97
N CYS A 27 -19.97 21.75 -16.93
CA CYS A 27 -19.70 20.84 -15.83
C CYS A 27 -18.80 19.71 -16.35
N ILE A 28 -17.57 19.65 -15.84
CA ILE A 28 -16.57 18.65 -16.22
C ILE A 28 -16.56 17.49 -15.23
N THR A 29 -16.09 16.33 -15.67
CA THR A 29 -16.04 15.13 -14.82
C THR A 29 -15.17 15.39 -13.59
N ARG A 30 -15.69 15.01 -12.43
CA ARG A 30 -14.96 15.08 -11.16
C ARG A 30 -13.80 14.05 -11.18
N PRO A 31 -12.58 14.43 -10.75
CA PRO A 31 -11.47 13.49 -10.69
C PRO A 31 -11.72 12.41 -9.62
N THR A 32 -11.46 11.16 -9.97
CA THR A 32 -11.72 9.97 -9.12
C THR A 32 -10.47 9.16 -8.82
N LYS A 33 -9.41 9.33 -9.60
CA LYS A 33 -8.14 8.61 -9.46
C LYS A 33 -6.95 9.48 -9.84
N PRO A 34 -5.72 9.12 -9.41
CA PRO A 34 -4.52 9.78 -9.88
C PRO A 34 -4.40 9.68 -11.40
N GLY A 35 -3.90 10.74 -12.03
CA GLY A 35 -3.85 10.85 -13.49
C GLY A 35 -5.08 11.54 -14.09
N ASP A 36 -6.19 11.67 -13.36
CA ASP A 36 -7.34 12.44 -13.82
C ASP A 36 -7.01 13.94 -13.88
N SER A 37 -7.64 14.63 -14.83
CA SER A 37 -7.49 16.08 -15.00
C SER A 37 -8.13 16.85 -13.85
N CYS A 38 -7.49 17.92 -13.43
CA CYS A 38 -7.98 18.85 -12.42
C CYS A 38 -7.63 20.28 -12.79
N GLN A 39 -8.41 21.22 -12.28
CA GLN A 39 -8.21 22.65 -12.49
C GLN A 39 -7.82 23.36 -11.20
N ARG A 40 -8.33 22.87 -10.06
CA ARG A 40 -8.01 23.38 -8.72
C ARG A 40 -7.37 22.32 -7.85
N SER A 41 -6.57 22.77 -6.88
CA SER A 41 -5.86 21.89 -5.96
C SER A 41 -6.76 21.08 -5.03
N ASP A 42 -7.94 21.60 -4.69
CA ASP A 42 -8.90 20.98 -3.77
C ASP A 42 -9.74 19.87 -4.42
N GLU A 43 -9.96 19.91 -5.73
CA GLU A 43 -10.76 18.89 -6.46
C GLU A 43 -10.27 17.46 -6.22
N CYS A 44 -8.95 17.27 -6.22
CA CYS A 44 -8.33 15.97 -5.95
C CYS A 44 -8.39 15.59 -4.46
N ALA A 45 -8.25 16.59 -3.58
CA ALA A 45 -8.26 16.37 -2.12
C ALA A 45 -9.64 15.94 -1.63
N ASP A 46 -10.70 16.50 -2.21
CA ASP A 46 -12.09 16.21 -1.88
C ASP A 46 -12.50 14.77 -2.22
N THR A 47 -11.96 14.20 -3.30
CA THR A 47 -12.34 12.86 -3.76
C THR A 47 -11.44 11.76 -3.24
N MET A 48 -10.12 11.95 -3.34
CA MET A 48 -9.16 10.90 -3.03
C MET A 48 -8.55 11.02 -1.64
N PHE A 49 -8.72 12.16 -0.95
CA PHE A 49 -8.01 12.47 0.30
C PHE A 49 -6.49 12.51 0.13
N ARG A 50 -5.82 13.51 0.72
CA ARG A 50 -4.35 13.62 0.66
C ARG A 50 -3.79 13.54 -0.77
N ALA A 51 -4.51 14.13 -1.71
CA ALA A 51 -4.12 14.31 -3.10
C ALA A 51 -4.12 15.80 -3.47
N LEU A 52 -3.31 16.17 -4.46
CA LEU A 52 -3.19 17.53 -4.97
C LEU A 52 -3.25 17.54 -6.48
N CYS A 53 -3.77 18.64 -7.03
CA CYS A 53 -3.64 18.94 -8.45
C CYS A 53 -2.23 19.48 -8.73
N VAL A 54 -1.43 18.73 -9.49
CA VAL A 54 -0.07 19.10 -9.87
C VAL A 54 0.02 19.12 -11.39
N ASN A 55 0.25 20.30 -11.96
CA ASN A 55 0.29 20.52 -13.42
C ASN A 55 -0.99 20.05 -14.13
N GLY A 56 -2.15 20.33 -13.53
CA GLY A 56 -3.46 19.95 -14.10
C GLY A 56 -3.81 18.47 -13.97
N ILE A 57 -3.03 17.70 -13.19
CA ILE A 57 -3.24 16.26 -12.99
C ILE A 57 -3.26 15.93 -11.50
N CYS A 58 -4.22 15.12 -11.07
CA CYS A 58 -4.28 14.66 -9.69
C CYS A 58 -3.14 13.70 -9.34
N LYS A 59 -2.49 13.94 -8.20
CA LYS A 59 -1.44 13.08 -7.63
C LYS A 59 -1.62 12.94 -6.13
N CYS A 60 -1.33 11.75 -5.59
CA CYS A 60 -1.23 11.58 -4.14
C CYS A 60 -0.04 12.40 -3.59
N LEU A 61 -0.15 12.85 -2.35
CA LEU A 61 0.96 13.47 -1.61
C LEU A 61 2.10 12.46 -1.42
N GLY A 62 3.34 12.94 -1.26
CA GLY A 62 4.56 12.12 -1.37
C GLY A 62 4.52 10.78 -0.63
N ASP A 63 4.18 10.77 0.66
CA ASP A 63 4.13 9.56 1.47
C ASP A 63 2.79 8.81 1.40
N PHE A 64 1.97 9.12 0.40
CA PHE A 64 0.67 8.50 0.19
C PHE A 64 0.60 7.84 -1.18
N HIS A 65 -0.04 6.68 -1.26
CA HIS A 65 -0.26 5.97 -2.50
C HIS A 65 -1.75 5.66 -2.68
N PHE A 66 -2.17 5.50 -3.93
CA PHE A 66 -3.57 5.29 -4.25
C PHE A 66 -3.95 3.82 -4.11
N VAL A 67 -5.05 3.56 -3.40
CA VAL A 67 -5.60 2.23 -3.21
C VAL A 67 -6.98 2.17 -3.87
N ASN A 68 -7.12 1.31 -4.89
CA ASN A 68 -8.37 1.15 -5.62
C ASN A 68 -9.53 0.72 -4.72
N ASP A 69 -9.28 -0.15 -3.74
CA ASP A 69 -10.32 -0.67 -2.83
C ASP A 69 -10.97 0.44 -1.99
N THR A 70 -10.20 1.45 -1.60
CA THR A 70 -10.70 2.59 -0.82
C THR A 70 -11.08 3.77 -1.70
N GLY A 71 -10.62 3.80 -2.96
CA GLY A 71 -10.73 4.93 -3.88
C GLY A 71 -9.95 6.16 -3.40
N ARG A 72 -8.94 5.97 -2.53
CA ARG A 72 -8.28 7.06 -1.80
C ARG A 72 -6.77 6.89 -1.74
N CYS A 73 -6.07 8.00 -1.52
CA CYS A 73 -4.65 7.96 -1.17
C CYS A 73 -4.51 7.62 0.32
N VAL A 74 -3.87 6.50 0.62
CA VAL A 74 -3.56 6.04 1.97
C VAL A 74 -2.09 6.25 2.26
N GLU A 75 -1.74 6.39 3.53
CA GLU A 75 -0.36 6.55 3.95
C GLU A 75 0.45 5.28 3.63
N SER A 76 1.57 5.45 2.94
CA SER A 76 2.49 4.38 2.58
C SER A 76 3.33 3.97 3.78
N ARG A 77 3.30 2.68 4.11
CA ARG A 77 4.11 2.06 5.16
C ARG A 77 5.22 1.22 4.52
N GLY A 78 6.46 1.55 4.83
CA GLY A 78 7.65 0.81 4.44
C GLY A 78 7.87 -0.44 5.30
N ILE A 79 8.90 -1.21 4.96
CA ILE A 79 9.30 -2.43 5.68
C ILE A 79 9.44 -2.19 7.19
N TYR A 80 9.01 -3.16 8.01
CA TYR A 80 9.02 -3.12 9.48
C TYR A 80 8.18 -2.02 10.12
N GLN A 81 7.46 -1.21 9.34
CA GLN A 81 6.52 -0.26 9.90
C GLN A 81 5.21 -0.94 10.28
N PRO A 82 4.51 -0.42 11.31
CA PRO A 82 3.23 -0.98 11.72
C PRO A 82 2.17 -0.79 10.64
N CYS A 83 1.39 -1.84 10.40
CA CYS A 83 0.32 -1.90 9.42
C CYS A 83 -0.95 -2.53 10.00
N ARG A 84 -2.09 -2.20 9.38
CA ARG A 84 -3.40 -2.78 9.68
C ARG A 84 -3.93 -3.60 8.50
N HIS A 85 -3.64 -3.16 7.29
CA HIS A 85 -4.09 -3.77 6.05
C HIS A 85 -2.91 -3.98 5.10
N ASN A 86 -3.04 -4.94 4.18
CA ASN A 86 -1.99 -5.20 3.18
C ASN A 86 -1.70 -3.99 2.31
N HIS A 87 -2.74 -3.22 1.97
CA HIS A 87 -2.61 -1.99 1.20
C HIS A 87 -1.98 -0.83 1.99
N ASP A 88 -1.69 -0.97 3.29
CA ASP A 88 -0.88 0.03 3.98
C ASP A 88 0.58 -0.08 3.56
N CYS A 89 1.04 -1.31 3.27
CA CYS A 89 2.44 -1.60 2.97
C CYS A 89 2.75 -1.33 1.51
N PHE A 90 3.62 -0.35 1.23
CA PHE A 90 3.89 0.10 -0.13
C PHE A 90 5.34 0.51 -0.33
N ASP A 91 5.97 -0.02 -1.37
CA ASP A 91 7.29 0.41 -1.85
C ASP A 91 7.10 1.04 -3.25
N PRO A 92 7.40 2.34 -3.44
CA PRO A 92 7.21 3.02 -4.72
C PRO A 92 8.06 2.44 -5.86
N GLN A 93 9.17 1.76 -5.55
CA GLN A 93 9.98 1.07 -6.56
C GLN A 93 9.41 -0.32 -6.89
N LYS A 94 8.73 -0.95 -5.93
CA LYS A 94 8.19 -2.32 -6.05
C LYS A 94 6.83 -2.44 -5.33
N PRO A 95 5.74 -1.95 -5.94
CA PRO A 95 4.42 -1.86 -5.29
C PRO A 95 3.89 -3.17 -4.70
N GLU A 96 4.24 -4.32 -5.29
CA GLU A 96 3.77 -5.66 -4.87
C GLU A 96 4.77 -6.39 -3.96
N SER A 97 5.84 -5.71 -3.53
CA SER A 97 6.91 -6.36 -2.78
C SER A 97 6.60 -6.54 -1.31
N LEU A 98 5.69 -5.73 -0.75
CA LEU A 98 5.37 -5.73 0.67
C LEU A 98 3.94 -6.22 0.92
N TYR A 99 3.71 -6.79 2.10
CA TYR A 99 2.40 -7.13 2.63
C TYR A 99 2.40 -6.98 4.15
N CYS A 100 1.22 -6.91 4.76
CA CYS A 100 1.10 -6.80 6.20
C CYS A 100 1.16 -8.19 6.84
N ASN A 101 2.18 -8.43 7.66
CA ASN A 101 2.41 -9.69 8.36
C ASN A 101 2.56 -9.43 9.86
N ASN A 102 1.70 -10.01 10.69
CA ASN A 102 1.74 -9.82 12.15
C ASN A 102 1.84 -8.34 12.58
N ASN A 103 1.05 -7.47 11.94
CA ASN A 103 1.01 -6.02 12.17
C ASN A 103 2.26 -5.24 11.75
N GLU A 104 3.19 -5.85 11.00
CA GLU A 104 4.35 -5.18 10.43
C GLU A 104 4.46 -5.44 8.93
N CYS A 105 4.95 -4.47 8.16
CA CYS A 105 5.19 -4.67 6.75
C CYS A 105 6.39 -5.60 6.51
N ALA A 106 6.18 -6.64 5.72
CA ALA A 106 7.19 -7.65 5.39
C ALA A 106 7.26 -7.88 3.87
N TYR A 107 8.39 -8.39 3.37
CA TYR A 107 8.51 -8.78 1.97
C TYR A 107 7.68 -10.01 1.65
N THR A 108 6.94 -9.98 0.54
CA THR A 108 6.29 -11.18 0.00
C THR A 108 7.36 -12.22 -0.37
N ALA A 109 6.98 -13.51 -0.38
CA ALA A 109 7.91 -14.61 -0.63
C ALA A 109 8.72 -14.45 -1.94
N LYS A 110 8.12 -13.81 -2.94
CA LYS A 110 8.75 -13.47 -4.23
C LYS A 110 9.95 -12.51 -4.09
N TYR A 111 9.94 -11.64 -3.08
CA TYR A 111 10.97 -10.62 -2.86
C TYR A 111 11.85 -10.91 -1.63
N ALA A 112 11.45 -11.84 -0.75
CA ALA A 112 12.23 -12.26 0.41
C ALA A 112 13.57 -12.94 0.04
N GLY A 113 13.66 -13.57 -1.13
CA GLY A 113 14.83 -14.34 -1.56
C GLY A 113 16.12 -13.54 -1.83
N ASN A 114 16.09 -12.20 -1.74
CA ASN A 114 17.28 -11.36 -1.91
C ASN A 114 17.60 -10.49 -0.68
N VAL A 115 16.97 -10.78 0.46
CA VAL A 115 17.26 -10.08 1.72
C VAL A 115 18.27 -10.90 2.50
N THR A 116 19.56 -10.57 2.38
CA THR A 116 20.53 -10.97 3.40
C THR A 116 20.22 -10.17 4.66
N ILE A 117 19.42 -10.74 5.57
CA ILE A 117 19.25 -10.20 6.92
C ILE A 117 20.54 -10.51 7.69
N PRO A 118 21.35 -9.51 8.11
CA PRO A 118 22.40 -9.75 9.08
C PRO A 118 21.72 -10.10 10.42
N GLY A 119 21.64 -11.40 10.74
CA GLY A 119 21.11 -11.88 12.02
C GLY A 119 19.95 -12.89 11.95
N ALA A 120 19.49 -13.30 10.78
CA ALA A 120 18.56 -14.42 10.69
C ALA A 120 19.32 -15.74 10.89
N ASN A 121 19.33 -16.25 12.12
CA ASN A 121 19.67 -17.64 12.39
C ASN A 121 18.59 -18.52 11.74
N SER A 122 18.77 -18.88 10.47
CA SER A 122 18.05 -20.00 9.88
C SER A 122 18.52 -21.27 10.58
N SER A 123 17.80 -21.66 11.62
CA SER A 123 17.96 -22.99 12.21
C SER A 123 17.38 -24.00 11.22
N PRO A 124 18.18 -24.87 10.57
CA PRO A 124 17.61 -26.04 9.94
C PRO A 124 17.08 -26.93 11.08
N SER A 125 15.76 -27.06 11.17
CA SER A 125 15.14 -28.09 11.99
C SER A 125 15.41 -29.45 11.32
N THR A 126 16.59 -30.04 11.57
CA THR A 126 16.84 -31.44 11.24
C THR A 126 16.47 -32.30 12.45
N ALA A 127 15.27 -32.86 12.39
CA ALA A 127 14.83 -33.94 13.24
C ALA A 127 15.56 -35.26 12.89
N GLY A 128 16.01 -36.01 13.90
CA GLY A 128 16.46 -37.42 13.84
C GLY A 128 17.88 -37.62 13.29
N LEU A 129 18.79 -38.40 13.89
CA LEU A 129 18.69 -39.53 14.79
C LEU A 129 19.91 -39.52 15.73
N ILE A 130 19.71 -39.49 17.05
CA ILE A 130 20.77 -39.84 18.01
C ILE A 130 20.83 -41.36 18.06
N GLY A 131 21.77 -41.94 17.33
CA GLY A 131 22.16 -43.34 17.49
C GLY A 131 22.90 -43.50 18.82
N LEU A 132 22.18 -43.89 19.87
CA LEU A 132 22.76 -44.46 21.08
C LEU A 132 23.51 -45.75 20.71
N LEU A 133 24.84 -45.75 20.81
CA LEU A 133 25.59 -46.97 21.10
C LEU A 133 26.20 -46.85 22.50
N ILE A 134 25.32 -47.15 23.45
CA ILE A 134 25.50 -47.77 24.75
C ILE A 134 26.97 -48.12 25.10
N PHE A 135 27.51 -47.37 26.06
CA PHE A 135 28.64 -47.80 26.87
C PHE A 135 28.22 -48.98 27.74
N THR A 136 28.73 -50.18 27.48
CA THR A 136 28.71 -51.26 28.48
C THR A 136 30.05 -51.31 29.18
N SER A 137 30.10 -50.72 30.37
CA SER A 137 31.16 -50.91 31.36
C SER A 137 31.10 -52.32 31.93
N LYS A 138 32.23 -53.05 32.01
CA LYS A 138 32.77 -53.64 33.26
C LYS A 138 33.88 -54.69 33.03
N SER A 139 34.82 -54.64 33.98
CA SER A 139 35.72 -55.69 34.49
C SER A 139 36.94 -56.08 33.64
N LEU A 140 38.17 -55.75 34.05
CA LEU A 140 39.00 -56.29 35.16
C LEU A 140 39.81 -57.54 34.73
N TYR A 141 41.12 -57.49 35.04
CA TYR A 141 42.12 -58.55 35.18
C TYR A 141 43.13 -58.83 34.03
N ILE A 142 44.35 -58.32 34.26
CA ILE A 142 45.67 -58.99 34.30
C ILE A 142 45.80 -60.33 33.56
N LEU A 143 46.70 -60.38 32.57
CA LEU A 143 47.86 -61.29 32.48
C LEU A 143 48.87 -60.75 31.47
#